data_AF-A0A9Q3YKH0-F1
#
_entry.id   AF-A0A9Q3YKH0-F1
#
_cell.length_a   1.000
_cell.length_b   1.000
_cell.length_c   1.000
_cell.angle_alpha   90.00
_cell.angle_beta   90.00
_cell.angle_gamma   90.00
#
_symmetry.space_group_name_H-M   'P 1'
#
loop_
_entity.id
_entity.type
_entity.pdbx_description
1 polymer ?
#
loop_
_entity_poly.entity_id
_entity_poly.type
_entity_poly.pdbx_seq_one_letter_code
_entity_poly.pdbx_strand_id
1 'polypeptide(L)' 'MPRTLRYDMTVRQDGDSWTIWGLGVERDGKVLCHLASQTRFRKQKNGNNPIQRQDWVKGTKQN' A
#
# COMPACT_ATOMS: atom_id res chain seq x y z
N MET A 1 15.28 11.63 7.47
CA MET A 1 14.21 11.02 8.29
C MET A 1 13.46 10.00 7.45
N PRO A 2 13.29 8.75 7.91
CA PRO A 2 12.40 7.81 7.22
C PRO A 2 10.98 8.38 7.18
N ARG A 3 10.31 8.19 6.05
CA ARG A 3 8.94 8.68 5.86
C ARG A 3 7.99 7.89 6.75
N THR A 4 7.16 8.58 7.54
CA THR A 4 6.06 7.96 8.27
C THR A 4 4.93 7.60 7.30
N LEU A 5 4.55 6.32 7.29
CA LEU A 5 3.49 5.70 6.50
C LEU A 5 2.20 5.67 7.31
N ARG A 6 1.09 5.91 6.63
CA ARG A 6 -0.27 5.98 7.21
C ARG A 6 -1.28 5.36 6.25
N TYR A 7 -2.47 5.05 6.75
CA TYR A 7 -3.60 4.65 5.91
C TYR A 7 -3.89 5.73 4.85
N ASP A 8 -4.44 5.28 3.72
CA ASP A 8 -4.83 6.09 2.55
C ASP A 8 -3.69 6.85 1.88
N MET A 9 -2.45 6.67 2.34
CA MET A 9 -1.29 7.26 1.73
C MET A 9 -0.99 6.60 0.38
N THR A 10 -0.70 7.41 -0.63
CA THR A 10 -0.23 6.90 -1.93
C THR A 10 1.27 6.63 -1.89
N VAL A 11 1.68 5.46 -2.41
CA VAL A 11 3.07 5.05 -2.59
C VAL A 11 3.32 4.54 -4.01
N ARG A 12 4.57 4.61 -4.46
CA ARG A 12 5.01 4.03 -5.74
C ARG A 12 5.76 2.72 -5.47
N GLN A 13 5.35 1.66 -6.14
CA GLN A 13 6.02 0.36 -6.12
C GLN A 13 5.91 -0.30 -7.49
N ASP A 14 6.99 -0.89 -7.98
CA ASP A 14 7.08 -1.54 -9.30
C ASP A 14 6.54 -0.68 -10.45
N GLY A 15 6.83 0.62 -10.43
CA GLY A 15 6.36 1.58 -11.44
C GLY A 15 4.87 1.98 -11.35
N ASP A 16 4.10 1.39 -10.42
CA ASP A 16 2.66 1.66 -10.25
C ASP A 16 2.37 2.48 -8.98
N SER A 17 1.17 3.07 -8.91
CA SER A 17 0.65 3.81 -7.75
C SER A 17 -0.30 2.94 -6.92
N TRP A 18 -0.09 2.95 -5.61
CA TRP A 18 -0.85 2.16 -4.66
C TRP A 18 -1.31 3.00 -3.47
N THR A 19 -2.53 2.76 -3.00
CA THR A 19 -3.03 3.26 -1.73
C THR A 19 -2.71 2.25 -0.63
N ILE A 20 -2.18 2.72 0.50
CA ILE A 20 -2.01 1.89 1.71
C ILE A 20 -3.37 1.67 2.38
N TRP A 21 -3.83 0.43 2.41
CA TRP A 21 -5.05 0.01 3.12
C TRP A 21 -4.77 -0.64 4.47
N GLY A 22 -3.52 -1.00 4.75
CA GLY A 22 -3.12 -1.66 6.00
C GLY A 22 -1.65 -1.45 6.30
N LEU A 23 -1.34 -1.25 7.58
CA LEU A 23 0.02 -1.19 8.12
C LEU A 23 0.26 -2.39 9.02
N GLY A 24 1.28 -3.18 8.69
CA GLY A 24 1.69 -4.36 9.42
C GLY A 24 2.91 -4.11 10.31
N VAL A 25 3.75 -5.14 10.37
CA VAL A 25 5.00 -5.12 11.15
C VAL A 25 6.04 -4.20 10.51
N GLU A 26 6.85 -3.57 11.36
CA GLU A 26 8.06 -2.85 10.93
C GLU A 26 9.28 -3.76 11.03
N ARG A 27 10.13 -3.74 10.01
CA ARG A 27 11.40 -4.47 10.00
C ARG A 27 12.39 -3.79 9.06
N ASP A 28 13.63 -3.61 9.50
CA ASP A 28 14.75 -3.11 8.68
C ASP A 28 14.43 -1.80 7.92
N GLY A 29 13.74 -0.86 8.60
CA GLY A 29 13.36 0.44 8.02
C GLY A 29 12.26 0.37 6.95
N LYS A 30 11.49 -0.71 6.94
CA LYS A 30 10.32 -0.92 6.08
C LYS A 30 9.12 -1.35 6.92
N VAL A 31 7.93 -1.12 6.39
CA VAL A 31 6.66 -1.60 6.93
C VAL A 31 6.03 -2.56 5.93
N LEU A 32 5.54 -3.72 6.38
CA LEU A 32 4.72 -4.57 5.54
C LEU A 32 3.35 -3.89 5.36
N CYS A 33 2.99 -3.53 4.13
CA CYS A 33 1.75 -2.83 3.83
C CYS A 33 0.79 -3.69 3.03
N HIS A 34 -0.51 -3.58 3.32
CA HIS A 34 -1.55 -4.01 2.40
C HIS A 34 -1.81 -2.87 1.41
N LEU A 35 -1.59 -3.14 0.13
CA LEU A 35 -1.62 -2.16 -0.95
C LEU A 35 -2.78 -2.45 -1.89
N ALA A 36 -3.52 -1.41 -2.28
CA ALA A 36 -4.53 -1.47 -3.34
C ALA A 36 -4.11 -0.58 -4.52
N SER A 37 -4.13 -1.14 -5.73
CA SER A 37 -3.69 -0.44 -6.94
C SER A 37 -4.68 0.68 -7.28
N GLN A 38 -4.14 1.82 -7.72
CA GLN A 38 -4.94 2.94 -8.21
C GLN A 38 -5.21 2.86 -9.72
N THR A 39 -4.57 1.93 -10.43
CA THR A 39 -4.59 1.84 -11.90
C THR A 39 -5.14 0.50 -12.40
N ARG A 40 -5.13 -0.55 -11.57
CA ARG A 40 -5.53 -1.91 -11.94
C ARG A 40 -6.70 -2.39 -11.12
N PHE A 41 -7.73 -2.86 -11.82
CA PHE A 41 -8.99 -3.27 -11.21
C PHE A 41 -9.51 -4.57 -11.82
N ARG A 42 -10.15 -5.39 -10.97
CA ARG A 42 -10.98 -6.52 -11.38
C ARG A 42 -12.43 -6.06 -11.48
N LYS A 43 -13.08 -6.31 -12.61
CA LYS A 43 -14.51 -6.06 -12.77
C LYS A 43 -15.32 -7.03 -11.89
N GLN A 44 -16.30 -6.52 -11.15
CA GLN A 44 -17.25 -7.27 -10.33
C GLN A 44 -18.68 -6.81 -10.64
N LYS A 45 -19.68 -7.53 -10.13
CA LYS A 45 -21.12 -7.25 -10.36
C LYS A 45 -21.51 -5.82 -9.96
N ASN A 46 -20.90 -5.30 -8.89
CA ASN A 46 -21.23 -4.01 -8.28
C ASN A 46 -20.17 -2.91 -8.53
N GLY A 47 -19.25 -3.10 -9.47
CA GLY A 47 -18.25 -2.09 -9.80
C GLY A 47 -16.86 -2.66 -10.09
N ASN A 48 -15.84 -1.86 -9.79
CA ASN A 48 -14.44 -2.22 -9.98
C ASN A 48 -13.79 -2.40 -8.61
N ASN A 49 -13.19 -3.57 -8.36
CA ASN A 49 -12.41 -3.82 -7.15
C ASN A 49 -10.92 -3.69 -7.48
N PRO A 50 -10.14 -2.86 -6.78
CA PRO A 50 -8.72 -2.71 -7.05
C PRO A 50 -7.97 -4.02 -6.84
N ILE A 51 -6.93 -4.24 -7.64
CA ILE A 51 -5.96 -5.32 -7.39
C ILE A 51 -5.24 -5.01 -6.08
N GLN A 52 -5.16 -6.02 -5.21
CA GLN A 52 -4.57 -5.91 -3.88
C GLN A 52 -3.31 -6.78 -3.76
N ARG A 53 -2.33 -6.36 -2.96
CA ARG A 53 -1.15 -7.16 -2.61
C ARG A 53 -0.55 -6.77 -1.27
N GLN A 54 0.32 -7.61 -0.72
CA GLN A 54 1.21 -7.23 0.37
C GLN A 54 2.61 -6.94 -0.15
N ASP A 55 3.26 -5.91 0.38
CA ASP A 55 4.64 -5.55 -0.01
C ASP A 55 5.34 -4.74 1.09
N TRP A 56 6.68 -4.74 1.08
CA TRP A 56 7.49 -3.97 2.02
C TRP A 56 7.72 -2.55 1.52
N VAL A 57 7.17 -1.56 2.21
CA VAL A 57 7.31 -0.15 1.87
C VAL A 57 8.34 0.51 2.77
N LYS A 58 9.32 1.22 2.18
CA LYS A 58 10.33 1.97 2.94
C LYS A 58 9.69 3.07 3.78
N GLY A 59 9.94 3.06 5.08
CA GLY A 59 9.36 4.01 6.03
C GLY A 59 9.15 3.39 7.40
N THR A 60 8.53 4.17 8.28
CA THR A 60 8.02 3.73 9.58
C THR A 60 6.51 3.90 9.62
N LYS A 61 5.77 3.11 10.38
CA LYS A 61 4.32 3.21 10.54
C LYS A 61 4.00 4.34 11.51
N GLN A 62 2.89 5.02 11.26
CA GLN A 62 2.27 5.89 12.25
C GLN A 62 1.80 5.02 13.43
N ASN A 63 2.19 5.41 14.64
CA ASN A 63 1.68 4.82 15.88
C ASN A 63 0.20 5.15 16.10
#